data_AF-A0A7Z8Y416-F1
#
_entry.id   AF-A0A7Z8Y416-F1
#
_cell.length_a   1.000
_cell.length_b   1.000
_cell.length_c   1.000
_cell.angle_alpha   90.00
_cell.angle_beta   90.00
_cell.angle_gamma   90.00
#
_symmetry.space_group_name_H-M   'P 1'
#
loop_
_entity.id
_entity.type
_entity.pdbx_description
1 polymer ?
#
loop_
_entity_poly.entity_id
_entity_poly.type
_entity_poly.pdbx_seq_one_letter_code
_entity_poly.pdbx_strand_id
1 'polypeptide(L)' 'MMQGHLEGGAAEPVPPRRYRVVARAAGWAVAVNGVATRPLPDRAAAERLAARLQAEADRLNRDQHRRAQ' A
#
# COMPACT_ATOMS: atom_id res chain seq x y z
N MET A 1 -10.61 19.14 31.67
CA MET A 1 -9.34 19.15 30.90
C MET A 1 -8.94 17.70 30.66
N MET A 2 -9.37 17.09 29.55
CA MET A 2 -9.01 15.70 29.22
C MET A 2 -7.75 15.73 28.35
N GLN A 3 -6.61 15.33 28.92
CA GLN A 3 -5.39 15.06 28.17
C GLN A 3 -5.38 13.57 27.84
N GLY A 4 -5.85 13.22 26.64
CA GLY A 4 -5.66 11.89 26.07
C GLY A 4 -4.22 11.78 25.58
N HIS A 5 -3.37 11.10 26.36
CA HIS A 5 -2.04 10.72 25.95
C HIS A 5 -2.17 9.69 24.81
N LEU A 6 -1.93 10.12 23.57
CA LEU A 6 -1.70 9.18 22.48
C LEU A 6 -0.30 8.61 22.72
N GLU A 7 -0.27 7.42 23.32
CA GLU A 7 0.94 6.61 23.37
C GLU A 7 1.53 6.55 21.96
N GLY A 8 2.72 7.12 21.82
CA GLY A 8 3.60 6.89 20.70
C GLY A 8 4.06 5.44 20.73
N GLY A 9 3.15 4.52 20.42
CA GLY A 9 3.52 3.16 20.06
C GLY A 9 4.34 3.26 18.79
N ALA A 10 5.62 2.92 18.88
CA ALA A 10 6.47 2.72 17.72
C ALA A 10 5.64 1.96 16.67
N ALA A 11 5.41 2.59 15.52
CA ALA A 11 4.69 1.94 14.44
C ALA A 11 5.47 0.67 14.11
N GLU A 12 4.96 -0.48 14.54
CA GLU A 12 5.51 -1.79 14.15
C GLU A 12 5.76 -1.72 12.64
N PRO A 13 6.99 -2.00 12.16
CA PRO A 13 7.32 -1.86 10.76
C PRO A 13 6.39 -2.79 9.97
N VAL A 14 5.33 -2.22 9.42
CA VAL A 14 4.35 -2.96 8.64
C VAL A 14 5.15 -3.59 7.50
N PRO A 15 5.15 -4.93 7.36
CA PRO A 15 5.94 -5.60 6.34
C PRO A 15 5.63 -4.99 4.98
N PRO A 16 6.63 -4.84 4.09
CA PRO A 16 6.47 -4.11 2.85
C PRO A 16 5.28 -4.67 2.08
N ARG A 17 4.24 -3.84 1.96
CA ARG A 17 3.01 -4.16 1.23
C ARG A 17 3.40 -4.40 -0.21
N ARG A 18 3.41 -5.66 -0.64
CA ARG A 18 3.77 -6.04 -2.02
C ARG A 18 2.53 -5.99 -2.89
N TYR A 19 2.41 -4.94 -3.69
CA TYR A 19 1.39 -4.83 -4.72
C TYR A 19 1.68 -5.83 -5.84
N ARG A 20 0.73 -6.70 -6.17
CA ARG A 20 0.88 -7.73 -7.20
C ARG A 20 -0.19 -7.59 -8.25
N VAL A 21 0.17 -7.83 -9.51
CA VAL A 21 -0.80 -7.93 -10.60
C VAL A 21 -1.39 -9.33 -10.62
N VAL A 22 -2.71 -9.43 -10.64
CA VAL A 22 -3.45 -10.70 -10.69
C VAL A 22 -4.44 -10.69 -11.85
N ALA A 23 -4.59 -11.83 -12.52
CA ALA A 23 -5.62 -12.02 -13.53
C ALA A 23 -7.00 -12.18 -12.87
N ARG A 24 -8.03 -11.61 -13.49
CA ARG A 24 -9.44 -11.71 -13.11
C ARG A 24 -10.32 -11.88 -14.35
N ALA A 25 -11.58 -12.30 -14.13
CA ALA A 25 -12.54 -12.56 -15.21
C ALA A 25 -12.72 -11.40 -16.21
N ALA A 26 -12.51 -10.16 -15.78
CA ALA A 26 -12.65 -8.96 -16.61
C ALA A 26 -11.31 -8.25 -16.93
N GLY A 27 -10.16 -8.92 -16.76
CA GLY A 27 -8.84 -8.37 -17.07
C GLY A 27 -7.82 -8.54 -15.94
N TRP A 28 -7.12 -7.47 -15.58
CA TRP A 28 -6.00 -7.48 -14.63
C TRP A 28 -6.28 -6.54 -13.47
N ALA A 29 -6.02 -6.96 -12.24
CA ALA A 29 -6.19 -6.12 -11.06
C ALA A 29 -4.90 -6.06 -10.25
N VAL A 30 -4.72 -5.00 -9.47
CA VAL A 30 -3.64 -4.92 -8.49
C VAL A 30 -4.19 -5.39 -7.15
N ALA A 31 -3.54 -6.38 -6.54
CA ALA A 31 -3.91 -6.95 -5.25
C ALA A 31 -2.84 -6.67 -4.20
N VAL A 32 -3.30 -6.40 -2.97
CA VAL A 32 -2.48 -6.25 -1.77
C VAL A 32 -3.29 -6.73 -0.56
N ASN A 33 -2.69 -7.56 0.29
CA ASN A 33 -3.31 -8.07 1.52
C ASN A 33 -4.74 -8.62 1.36
N GLY A 34 -5.01 -9.36 0.27
CA GLY A 34 -6.32 -9.95 -0.01
C GLY A 34 -7.37 -8.99 -0.60
N VAL A 35 -7.05 -7.69 -0.70
CA VAL A 35 -7.89 -6.68 -1.37
C VAL A 35 -7.37 -6.45 -2.78
N ALA A 36 -8.25 -6.19 -3.73
CA ALA A 36 -7.88 -5.91 -5.12
C ALA A 36 -8.61 -4.69 -5.66
N THR A 37 -7.95 -3.96 -6.55
CA THR A 37 -8.54 -2.84 -7.29
C THR A 37 -9.61 -3.31 -8.27
N ARG A 38 -10.35 -2.35 -8.85
CA ARG A 38 -11.18 -2.60 -10.02
C ARG A 38 -10.30 -3.18 -11.15
N PRO A 39 -10.80 -4.17 -11.92
CA PRO A 39 -10.05 -4.73 -13.04
C PRO A 39 -9.82 -3.69 -14.13
N LEU A 40 -8.62 -3.72 -14.69
CA LEU A 40 -8.14 -2.98 -15.83
C LEU A 40 -8.10 -3.93 -17.04
N PRO A 41 -8.42 -3.45 -18.25
CA PRO A 41 -8.41 -4.30 -19.44
C PRO A 41 -6.99 -4.74 -19.85
N ASP A 42 -5.97 -3.97 -19.48
CA ASP A 42 -4.59 -4.15 -19.93
C ASP A 42 -3.63 -4.51 -18.79
N ARG A 43 -2.75 -5.50 -19.04
CA ARG A 43 -1.76 -5.96 -18.05
C ARG A 43 -0.71 -4.90 -17.75
N ALA A 44 -0.20 -4.22 -18.77
CA ALA A 44 0.83 -3.20 -18.60
C ALA A 44 0.28 -1.99 -17.81
N ALA A 45 -1.01 -1.66 -17.95
CA ALA A 45 -1.70 -0.67 -17.13
C ALA A 45 -1.76 -1.11 -15.66
N ALA A 46 -2.06 -2.38 -15.39
CA ALA A 46 -2.04 -2.93 -14.03
C ALA A 46 -0.62 -2.95 -13.43
N GLU A 47 0.40 -3.27 -14.22
CA GLU A 47 1.81 -3.24 -13.80
C GLU A 47 2.27 -1.80 -13.47
N ARG A 48 1.93 -0.82 -14.32
CA ARG A 48 2.19 0.61 -14.04
C ARG A 48 1.49 1.06 -12.76
N LEU A 49 0.24 0.64 -12.55
CA LEU A 49 -0.51 0.97 -11.34
C LEU A 49 0.14 0.33 -10.11
N ALA A 50 0.55 -0.94 -10.19
CA ALA A 50 1.23 -1.63 -9.09
C ALA A 50 2.55 -0.94 -8.71
N ALA A 51 3.36 -0.54 -9.70
CA ALA A 51 4.60 0.18 -9.49
C ALA A 51 4.37 1.55 -8.82
N ARG A 52 3.35 2.29 -9.26
CA ARG A 52 2.98 3.58 -8.64
C ARG A 52 2.54 3.41 -7.19
N LEU A 53 1.65 2.46 -6.93
CA LEU A 53 1.17 2.17 -5.57
C LEU A 53 2.30 1.71 -4.65
N GLN A 54 3.24 0.94 -5.16
CA GLN A 54 4.45 0.55 -4.42
C GLN A 54 5.28 1.79 -4.06
N ALA A 55 5.57 2.68 -5.02
CA ALA A 55 6.33 3.90 -4.76
C ALA A 55 5.64 4.83 -3.75
N GLU A 56 4.31 4.94 -3.80
CA GLU A 56 3.52 5.71 -2.84
C GLU A 56 3.58 5.08 -1.43
N ALA A 57 3.46 3.75 -1.33
CA ALA A 57 3.60 3.04 -0.07
C ALA A 57 5.02 3.17 0.52
N ASP A 58 6.05 3.08 -0.31
CA ASP A 58 7.46 3.21 0.10
C ASP A 58 7.76 4.64 0.58
N ARG A 59 7.15 5.66 -0.05
CA ARG A 59 7.24 7.05 0.40
C ARG A 59 6.56 7.22 1.77
N LEU A 60 5.33 6.74 1.92
CA LEU A 60 4.59 6.80 3.18
C LEU A 60 5.31 6.07 4.31
N ASN A 61 5.94 4.94 4.01
CA ASN A 61 6.71 4.18 4.99
C ASN A 61 7.93 4.97 5.47
N ARG A 62 8.66 5.60 4.55
CA ARG A 62 9.81 6.49 4.89
C ARG A 62 9.39 7.70 5.71
N ASP A 63 8.28 8.34 5.36
CA ASP A 63 7.78 9.49 6.10
C ASP A 63 7.30 9.12 7.52
N GLN A 64 6.68 7.95 7.70
CA GLN A 64 6.34 7.41 9.02
C GLN A 64 7.58 7.09 9.86
N HIS A 65 8.58 6.43 9.27
CA HIS A 65 9.85 6.14 9.97
C HIS A 65 10.61 7.41 10.38
N ARG A 66 10.48 8.51 9.62
CA ARG A 66 11.08 9.80 9.99
C ARG A 66 10.36 10.47 11.16
N ARG A 67 9.03 10.33 11.27
CA ARG A 67 8.23 10.95 12.35
C ARG A 67 8.30 10.19 13.67
N ALA A 68 8.72 8.93 13.64
CA ALA A 68 8.91 8.09 14.82
C ALA A 68 10.29 8.28 15.49
N GLN A 69 11.17 9.12 14.93
CA GLN A 69 12.45 9.54 15.50
C GLN A 69 12.31 10.92 16.14
#